data_AF-A0A1E1W9G5-F1
#
_entry.id   AF-A0A1E1W9G5-F1
#
_cell.length_a   1.000
_cell.length_b   1.000
_cell.length_c   1.000
_cell.angle_alpha   90.00
_cell.angle_beta   90.00
_cell.angle_gamma   90.00
#
_symmetry.space_group_name_H-M   'P 1'
#
loop_
_entity.id
_entity.type
_entity.pdbx_description
1 polymer ?
#
loop_
_entity_poly.entity_id
_entity_poly.type
_entity_poly.pdbx_seq_one_letter_code
_entity_poly.pdbx_strand_id
1 'polypeptide(L)'
;YEDLLIMSLGPYQVTQARSYYGEHLKENGTFFIEVYEDFEVDYNLSQYNIVVCDPWLTRAKILSRHQSNRIYFVYILLNNSLKNRNKLVGHYCSCIVGKRTLGCCAHVMCIVWYMGWARHQEIQPPAAFLDQVIISDEEED
;
A
#
# COMPACT_ATOMS: atom_id res chain seq x y z
N TYR A 1 -7.46 8.82 -10.27
CA TYR A 1 -7.56 9.38 -8.90
C TYR A 1 -8.94 9.17 -8.31
N GLU A 2 -10.03 9.45 -9.05
CA GLU A 2 -11.42 9.21 -8.60
C GLU A 2 -11.66 7.78 -8.10
N ASP A 3 -11.16 6.78 -8.82
CA ASP A 3 -11.20 5.37 -8.41
C ASP A 3 -10.63 5.11 -7.01
N LEU A 4 -9.57 5.84 -6.63
CA LEU A 4 -8.98 5.74 -5.29
C LEU A 4 -9.93 6.29 -4.23
N LEU A 5 -10.59 7.42 -4.51
CA LEU A 5 -11.58 8.03 -3.61
C LEU A 5 -12.78 7.11 -3.41
N ILE A 6 -13.25 6.46 -4.48
CA ILE A 6 -14.35 5.50 -4.39
C ILE A 6 -13.92 4.30 -3.55
N MET A 7 -12.73 3.75 -3.80
CA MET A 7 -12.19 2.62 -3.04
C MET A 7 -12.07 2.93 -1.54
N SER A 8 -11.59 4.10 -1.16
CA SER A 8 -11.42 4.48 0.26
C SER A 8 -12.66 5.03 0.92
N LEU A 9 -13.78 5.18 0.20
CA LEU A 9 -14.98 5.86 0.68
C LEU A 9 -14.73 7.31 1.08
N GLY A 10 -13.88 8.01 0.32
CA GLY A 10 -13.55 9.41 0.52
C GLY A 10 -12.05 9.70 0.64
N PRO A 11 -11.67 10.98 0.79
CA PRO A 11 -10.29 11.43 0.63
C PRO A 11 -9.38 11.07 1.81
N TYR A 12 -9.94 10.78 2.99
CA TYR A 12 -9.16 10.64 4.22
C TYR A 12 -8.03 9.60 4.10
N GLN A 13 -8.31 8.40 3.60
CA GLN A 13 -7.28 7.36 3.47
C GLN A 13 -6.26 7.70 2.37
N VAL A 14 -6.66 8.43 1.32
CA VAL A 14 -5.75 8.88 0.25
C VAL A 14 -4.79 9.95 0.78
N THR A 15 -5.27 10.85 1.64
CA THR A 15 -4.40 11.82 2.33
C THR A 15 -3.43 11.11 3.27
N GLN A 16 -3.91 10.14 4.06
CA GLN A 16 -3.04 9.37 4.97
C GLN A 16 -1.99 8.53 4.22
N ALA A 17 -2.33 7.99 3.04
CA ALA A 17 -1.41 7.23 2.21
C ALA A 17 -0.12 7.99 1.88
N ARG A 18 -0.21 9.30 1.62
CA ARG A 18 0.97 10.14 1.34
C ARG A 18 1.96 10.15 2.50
N SER A 19 1.44 10.20 3.72
CA SER A 19 2.28 10.17 4.90
C SER A 19 3.02 8.83 4.99
N TYR A 20 2.35 7.69 4.79
CA TYR A 20 2.99 6.37 4.80
C TYR A 20 4.02 6.22 3.66
N TYR A 21 3.77 6.85 2.52
CA TYR A 21 4.73 6.91 1.42
C TYR A 21 5.99 7.72 1.76
N GLY A 22 5.89 8.76 2.61
CA GLY A 22 7.07 9.48 3.07
C GLY A 22 8.10 8.57 3.76
N GLU A 23 7.66 7.57 4.54
CA GLU A 23 8.54 6.56 5.13
C GLU A 23 9.19 5.65 4.08
N HIS A 24 8.53 5.48 2.93
CA HIS A 24 9.02 4.69 1.80
C HIS A 24 10.21 5.35 1.10
N LEU A 25 10.30 6.69 1.16
CA LEU A 25 11.31 7.50 0.47
C LEU A 25 12.55 7.83 1.32
N LYS A 26 12.53 7.56 2.63
CA LYS A 26 13.69 7.81 3.48
C LYS A 26 14.86 6.89 3.09
N GLU A 27 16.09 7.36 3.25
CA GLU A 27 17.32 6.61 2.90
C GLU A 27 17.41 5.22 3.56
N ASN A 28 16.85 5.09 4.77
CA ASN A 28 16.73 3.83 5.52
C ASN A 28 15.30 3.24 5.48
N GLY A 29 14.50 3.60 4.49
CA GLY A 29 13.11 3.16 4.35
C GLY A 29 13.02 1.64 4.20
N THR A 30 12.20 0.99 5.03
CA THR A 30 12.07 -0.48 5.07
C THR A 30 10.89 -1.00 4.23
N PHE A 31 10.43 -0.21 3.28
CA PHE A 31 9.16 -0.44 2.64
C PHE A 31 9.42 -1.21 1.34
N PHE A 32 8.97 -2.46 1.34
CA PHE A 32 9.20 -3.41 0.25
C PHE A 32 7.86 -3.84 -0.32
N ILE A 33 7.76 -3.82 -1.64
CA ILE A 33 6.61 -4.34 -2.39
C ILE A 33 7.13 -5.52 -3.22
N GLU A 34 6.65 -6.71 -2.88
CA GLU A 34 6.95 -7.96 -3.57
C GLU A 34 5.75 -8.31 -4.46
N VAL A 35 6.01 -8.56 -5.75
CA VAL A 35 4.96 -8.94 -6.71
C VAL A 35 5.17 -10.40 -7.09
N TYR A 36 4.12 -11.19 -6.92
CA TYR A 36 4.04 -12.57 -7.39
C TYR A 36 3.13 -12.59 -8.62
N GLU A 37 3.74 -12.84 -9.78
CA GLU A 37 3.10 -12.86 -11.10
C GLU A 37 2.94 -14.30 -11.58
N ASP A 38 2.06 -14.51 -12.56
CA ASP A 38 1.92 -15.76 -13.33
C ASP A 38 1.88 -17.05 -12.50
N PHE A 39 1.26 -17.00 -11.31
CA PHE A 39 1.09 -18.18 -10.47
C PHE A 39 -0.18 -18.93 -10.86
N GLU A 40 -0.05 -20.24 -11.03
CA GLU A 40 -1.23 -21.10 -11.07
C GLU A 40 -1.89 -21.09 -9.69
N VAL A 41 -3.17 -20.76 -9.68
CA VAL A 41 -3.95 -20.80 -8.46
C VAL A 41 -4.34 -22.26 -8.21
N ASP A 42 -3.46 -23.03 -7.56
CA ASP A 42 -3.73 -24.42 -7.14
C ASP A 42 -4.94 -24.54 -6.20
N TYR A 43 -5.36 -23.42 -5.61
CA TYR A 43 -6.54 -23.31 -4.78
C TYR A 43 -7.78 -22.94 -5.60
N ASN A 44 -8.88 -23.68 -5.42
CA ASN A 44 -10.14 -23.32 -6.05
C ASN A 44 -10.70 -22.01 -5.45
N LEU A 45 -10.36 -20.86 -6.03
CA LEU A 45 -10.85 -19.54 -5.62
C LEU A 45 -12.35 -19.34 -5.87
N SER A 46 -12.93 -20.10 -6.81
CA SER A 46 -14.36 -20.01 -7.13
C SER A 46 -15.24 -20.40 -5.95
N GLN A 47 -14.75 -21.23 -5.02
CA GLN A 47 -15.46 -21.56 -3.77
C GLN A 47 -15.70 -20.33 -2.87
N TYR A 48 -14.90 -19.27 -3.06
CA TYR A 48 -15.01 -17.99 -2.35
C TYR A 48 -15.64 -16.90 -3.21
N ASN A 49 -16.24 -17.26 -4.35
CA ASN A 49 -16.76 -16.32 -5.37
C ASN A 49 -15.68 -15.36 -5.92
N ILE A 50 -14.41 -15.80 -5.95
CA ILE A 50 -13.32 -15.03 -6.53
C ILE A 50 -13.03 -15.58 -7.93
N VAL A 51 -13.24 -14.74 -8.95
CA VAL A 51 -12.94 -15.04 -10.35
C VAL A 51 -11.81 -14.13 -10.81
N VAL A 52 -10.68 -14.73 -11.16
CA VAL A 52 -9.48 -14.01 -11.60
C VAL A 52 -8.88 -14.69 -12.84
N CYS A 53 -8.41 -13.88 -13.78
CA CYS A 53 -7.66 -14.31 -14.96
C CYS A 53 -6.39 -13.47 -15.00
N ASP A 54 -5.23 -14.09 -15.28
CA ASP A 54 -3.91 -13.44 -15.14
C ASP A 54 -3.73 -12.78 -13.75
N PRO A 55 -3.64 -13.62 -12.67
CA PRO A 55 -3.60 -13.13 -11.30
C PRO A 55 -2.23 -12.58 -10.93
N TRP A 56 -2.21 -11.37 -10.37
CA TRP A 56 -1.03 -10.83 -9.69
C TRP A 56 -1.31 -10.68 -8.19
N LEU A 57 -0.44 -11.22 -7.35
CA LEU A 57 -0.52 -11.09 -5.90
C LEU A 57 0.63 -10.21 -5.40
N THR A 58 0.30 -9.05 -4.89
CA THR A 58 1.29 -8.15 -4.28
C THR A 58 1.29 -8.32 -2.77
N ARG A 59 2.47 -8.42 -2.16
CA ARG A 59 2.69 -8.31 -0.71
C ARG A 59 3.54 -7.08 -0.42
N ALA A 60 3.13 -6.26 0.53
CA ALA A 60 3.94 -5.14 1.01
C ALA A 60 4.15 -5.19 2.51
N LYS A 61 5.32 -4.72 2.95
CA LYS A 61 5.71 -4.58 4.37
C LYS A 61 5.67 -3.10 4.76
N ILE A 62 4.90 -2.76 5.78
CA ILE A 62 4.75 -1.38 6.27
C ILE A 62 5.00 -1.35 7.78
N LEU A 63 5.84 -0.42 8.25
CA LEU A 63 6.07 -0.22 9.67
C LEU A 63 4.90 0.51 10.34
N SER A 64 4.63 0.13 11.60
CA SER A 64 3.65 0.80 12.43
C SER A 64 4.18 2.15 12.91
N ARG A 65 3.32 3.17 12.83
CA ARG A 65 3.57 4.51 13.39
C ARG A 65 3.32 4.63 14.88
N HIS A 66 2.57 3.68 15.43
CA HIS A 66 2.09 3.75 16.81
C HIS A 66 2.78 2.74 17.72
N GLN A 67 3.55 1.81 17.15
CA GLN A 67 4.21 0.74 17.89
C GLN A 67 5.57 0.46 17.24
N SER A 68 6.65 0.67 17.99
CA SER A 68 8.00 0.36 17.53
C SER A 68 8.12 -1.11 17.11
N ASN A 69 8.89 -1.36 16.05
CA ASN A 69 9.18 -2.68 15.48
C ASN A 69 7.98 -3.53 15.02
N ARG A 70 6.76 -2.98 15.01
CA ARG A 70 5.59 -3.70 14.48
C ARG A 70 5.49 -3.52 12.97
N ILE A 71 5.51 -4.64 12.24
CA ILE A 71 5.32 -4.67 10.79
C ILE A 71 3.90 -5.13 10.46
N TYR A 72 3.23 -4.40 9.57
CA TYR A 72 1.99 -4.81 8.94
C TYR A 72 2.27 -5.35 7.53
N PHE A 73 1.58 -6.41 7.18
CA PHE A 73 1.59 -6.99 5.85
C PHE A 73 0.33 -6.57 5.12
N VAL A 74 0.49 -6.05 3.90
CA VAL A 74 -0.59 -5.70 2.99
C VAL A 74 -0.55 -6.66 1.82
N TYR A 75 -1.69 -7.23 1.48
CA TYR A 75 -1.87 -8.12 0.35
C TYR A 75 -2.90 -7.51 -0.60
N ILE A 76 -2.60 -7.55 -1.90
CA ILE A 76 -3.47 -7.05 -2.96
C ILE A 76 -3.52 -8.11 -4.04
N LEU A 77 -4.73 -8.59 -4.33
CA LEU A 77 -4.99 -9.47 -5.46
C LEU A 77 -5.49 -8.64 -6.63
N LEU A 78 -4.78 -8.74 -7.74
CA LEU A 78 -5.10 -8.07 -8.98
C LEU A 78 -5.50 -9.09 -10.06
N ASN A 79 -6.50 -8.73 -10.86
CA ASN A 79 -6.85 -9.38 -12.11
C ASN A 79 -6.29 -8.53 -13.24
N ASN A 80 -5.17 -8.95 -13.81
CA ASN A 80 -4.43 -8.14 -14.77
C ASN A 80 -5.13 -8.07 -16.14
N SER A 81 -6.13 -8.94 -16.38
CA SER A 81 -7.01 -8.89 -17.55
C SER A 81 -8.07 -7.76 -17.49
N LEU A 82 -8.29 -7.17 -16.32
CA LEU A 82 -9.21 -6.04 -16.12
C LEU A 82 -8.48 -4.68 -16.18
N LYS A 83 -9.24 -3.58 -16.14
CA LYS A 83 -8.70 -2.21 -16.20
C LYS A 83 -9.17 -1.37 -15.03
N ASN A 84 -8.40 -0.32 -14.73
CA ASN A 84 -8.72 0.68 -13.69
C ASN A 84 -9.00 0.01 -12.34
N ARG A 85 -9.92 0.55 -11.52
CA ARG A 85 -10.28 -0.08 -10.23
C ARG A 85 -10.71 -1.54 -10.32
N ASN A 86 -11.23 -1.99 -11.48
CA ASN A 86 -11.70 -3.37 -11.63
C ASN A 86 -10.53 -4.37 -11.64
N LYS A 87 -9.28 -3.92 -11.85
CA LYS A 87 -8.11 -4.77 -11.59
C LYS A 87 -8.06 -5.23 -10.14
N LEU A 88 -8.50 -4.42 -9.18
CA LEU A 88 -8.44 -4.77 -7.77
C LEU A 88 -9.56 -5.75 -7.41
N VAL A 89 -9.21 -7.02 -7.27
CA VAL A 89 -10.15 -8.09 -6.91
C VAL A 89 -10.36 -8.13 -5.40
N GLY A 90 -9.29 -7.99 -4.64
CA GLY A 90 -9.34 -8.10 -3.19
C GLY A 90 -8.10 -7.52 -2.53
N HIS A 91 -8.25 -7.18 -1.25
CA HIS A 91 -7.14 -6.70 -0.44
C HIS A 91 -7.27 -7.20 0.99
N TYR A 92 -6.15 -7.29 1.68
CA TYR A 92 -6.08 -7.62 3.09
C TYR A 92 -4.92 -6.89 3.74
N CYS A 93 -5.11 -6.44 4.98
CA CYS A 93 -4.00 -5.94 5.78
C CYS A 93 -4.05 -6.52 7.19
N SER A 94 -2.87 -6.86 7.74
CA SER A 94 -2.76 -7.43 9.09
C SER A 94 -3.00 -6.42 10.23
N CYS A 95 -3.28 -5.16 9.92
CA CYS A 95 -3.66 -4.16 10.92
C CYS A 95 -5.10 -4.38 11.44
N ILE A 96 -5.43 -3.81 12.60
CA ILE A 96 -6.73 -3.98 13.26
C ILE A 96 -7.92 -3.53 12.39
N VAL A 97 -7.71 -2.54 11.53
CA VAL A 97 -8.71 -2.02 10.58
C VAL A 97 -8.59 -2.61 9.17
N GLY A 98 -7.66 -3.53 8.94
CA GLY A 98 -7.37 -4.10 7.61
C GLY A 98 -8.34 -5.17 7.15
N LYS A 99 -9.24 -5.62 8.03
CA LYS A 99 -10.31 -6.61 7.76
C LYS A 99 -11.64 -5.98 7.35
N ARG A 100 -11.69 -4.67 7.11
CA ARG A 100 -12.91 -3.98 6.70
C ARG A 100 -13.38 -4.51 5.35
N THR A 101 -14.68 -4.76 5.23
CA THR A 101 -15.34 -5.19 3.98
C THR A 101 -15.74 -4.02 3.10
N LEU A 102 -15.87 -2.82 3.69
CA LEU A 102 -16.15 -1.56 3.01
C LEU A 102 -15.00 -0.58 3.24
N GLY A 103 -14.52 0.04 2.17
CA GLY A 103 -13.36 0.92 2.22
C GLY A 103 -12.05 0.13 2.39
N CYS A 104 -11.02 0.81 2.89
CA CYS A 104 -9.75 0.19 3.23
C CYS A 104 -9.03 0.94 4.37
N CYS A 105 -7.96 0.37 4.91
CA CYS A 105 -7.08 1.08 5.83
C CYS A 105 -6.05 1.94 5.05
N ALA A 106 -5.37 2.84 5.77
CA ALA A 106 -4.34 3.69 5.19
C ALA A 106 -3.16 2.88 4.61
N HIS A 107 -2.84 1.72 5.18
CA HIS A 107 -1.80 0.82 4.68
C HIS A 107 -2.13 0.29 3.28
N VAL A 108 -3.35 -0.24 3.10
CA VAL A 108 -3.82 -0.71 1.78
C VAL A 108 -3.86 0.46 0.80
N MET A 109 -4.41 1.59 1.22
CA MET A 109 -4.49 2.77 0.35
C MET A 109 -3.11 3.26 -0.05
N CYS A 110 -2.10 3.23 0.82
CA CYS A 110 -0.73 3.60 0.49
C CYS A 110 -0.20 2.80 -0.70
N ILE A 111 -0.39 1.47 -0.70
CA ILE A 111 0.10 0.61 -1.78
C ILE A 111 -0.69 0.85 -3.07
N VAL A 112 -2.02 0.87 -3.00
CA VAL A 112 -2.86 1.08 -4.19
C VAL A 112 -2.65 2.46 -4.79
N TRP A 113 -2.57 3.50 -3.96
CA TRP A 113 -2.28 4.86 -4.38
C TRP A 113 -0.90 4.95 -5.03
N TYR A 114 0.13 4.34 -4.44
CA TYR A 114 1.47 4.32 -5.03
C TYR A 114 1.51 3.61 -6.38
N MET A 115 1.03 2.37 -6.43
CA MET A 115 1.08 1.54 -7.63
C MET A 115 0.20 2.06 -8.77
N GLY A 116 -1.00 2.56 -8.45
CA GLY A 116 -2.01 2.95 -9.43
C GLY A 116 -1.99 4.42 -9.84
N TRP A 117 -1.27 5.29 -9.12
CA TRP A 117 -1.24 6.72 -9.43
C TRP A 117 0.11 7.35 -9.11
N ALA A 118 0.60 7.22 -7.87
CA ALA A 118 1.67 8.05 -7.35
C ALA A 118 3.00 7.88 -8.09
N ARG A 119 3.40 6.63 -8.39
CA ARG A 119 4.65 6.33 -9.11
C ARG A 119 4.71 6.86 -10.54
N HIS A 120 3.58 7.33 -11.08
CA HIS A 120 3.46 7.91 -12.42
C HIS A 120 3.37 9.45 -12.39
N GLN A 121 3.60 10.06 -11.22
CA GLN A 121 3.55 11.49 -11.00
C GLN A 121 4.88 11.96 -10.41
N GLU A 122 5.16 13.26 -10.53
CA GLU A 122 6.25 13.91 -9.80
C GLU A 122 5.78 14.24 -8.38
N ILE A 123 6.08 13.35 -7.42
CA ILE A 123 5.61 13.51 -6.03
C ILE A 123 6.77 13.78 -5.10
N GLN A 124 6.59 14.81 -4.28
CA GLN A 124 7.47 15.11 -3.17
C GLN A 124 6.93 14.48 -1.88
N PRO A 125 7.78 13.89 -1.02
CA PRO A 125 7.34 13.38 0.27
C PRO A 125 6.77 14.51 1.13
N PRO A 126 5.75 14.24 1.97
CA PRO A 126 5.29 15.22 2.94
C PRO A 126 6.43 15.68 3.83
N ALA A 127 6.57 16.99 3.99
CA ALA A 127 7.59 17.60 4.84
C ALA A 127 9.05 17.21 4.50
N ALA A 128 9.36 16.95 3.22
CA ALA A 128 10.71 16.67 2.74
C ALA A 128 11.77 17.70 3.21
N PHE A 129 11.35 18.95 3.42
CA PHE A 129 12.22 20.03 3.91
C PHE A 129 12.75 19.80 5.34
N LEU A 130 12.08 18.97 6.16
CA LEU A 130 12.50 18.67 7.53
C LEU A 130 13.62 17.63 7.59
N ASP A 131 13.82 16.83 6.53
CA ASP A 131 14.90 15.85 6.51
C ASP A 131 16.29 16.53 6.53
N GLN A 132 16.38 17.80 6.14
CA GLN A 132 17.60 18.63 6.21
C GLN A 132 17.79 19.35 7.56
N VAL A 133 16.79 19.30 8.45
CA VAL A 133 16.81 20.01 9.74
C VAL A 133 17.18 19.08 10.89
N ILE A 134 17.18 17.76 10.67
CA ILE A 134 17.65 16.78 11.66
C ILE A 134 19.17 16.89 11.73
N ILE A 135 19.66 17.69 12.68
CA ILE A 135 21.06 17.70 13.09
C ILE A 135 21.27 16.37 13.84
N SER A 136 22.18 15.53 13.34
CA SER A 136 22.65 14.39 14.10
C SER A 136 23.43 14.90 15.31
N ASP A 137 23.04 14.51 16.52
CA ASP A 137 23.84 14.70 17.75
C ASP A 137 25.08 13.77 17.73
N GLU A 138 25.73 13.62 16.58
CA GLU A 138 27.01 12.92 16.42
C GLU A 138 28.12 13.98 16.36
N GLU A 139 28.47 14.54 17.52
CA GLU A 139 29.80 15.10 17.81
C GLU A 139 29.82 15.61 19.27
N GLU A 140 30.06 14.69 20.22
CA GLU A 140 30.63 15.02 21.54
C GLU A 140 31.29 13.74 22.11
N ASP A 141 32.46 13.40 21.57
CA ASP A 141 33.49 12.57 22.22
C ASP A 141 34.72 13.45 22.51
#